data_AF-A0A917FJE3-F1
#
_entry.id   AF-A0A917FJE3-F1
#
_cell.length_a   1.000
_cell.length_b   1.000
_cell.length_c   1.000
_cell.angle_alpha   90.00
_cell.angle_beta   90.00
_cell.angle_gamma   90.00
#
_symmetry.space_group_name_H-M   'P 1'
#
loop_
_entity.id
_entity.type
_entity.pdbx_description
1 polymer ?
#
loop_
_entity_poly.entity_id
_entity_poly.type
_entity_poly.pdbx_seq_one_letter_code
_entity_poly.pdbx_strand_id
1 'polypeptide(L)'
;MQASIQSIFTWSQNRIFAGGSPEIVLLVEWRGLSPADKQGKQSRKVVAREIELRIWLEPNVELVNVLGCKAEEEEGNSLLLRLGKIHSGQRRFAGLEFKISPMPAGRHNVLWLQWQYKQPPIERIRELPVQKLNLEYTHHTSVLRDSCNSHVEKHMALLETEELLKRAVAMRAAGQQMPAYEMICRHADKLLLLATRTGDLLMLKEAESLYKYNELELSPHDKAAGEM
;
A
#
# COMPACT_ATOMS: atom_id res chain seq x y z
N MET A 1 20.30 19.87 -8.80
CA MET A 1 18.85 20.09 -8.68
C MET A 1 18.29 19.09 -7.69
N GLN A 2 17.50 19.52 -6.70
CA GLN A 2 16.90 18.63 -5.71
C GLN A 2 15.68 17.90 -6.32
N ALA A 3 15.47 16.63 -5.96
CA ALA A 3 14.30 15.86 -6.39
C ALA A 3 13.02 16.36 -5.68
N SER A 4 11.90 16.43 -6.41
CA SER A 4 10.59 16.80 -5.84
C SER A 4 9.88 15.64 -5.12
N ILE A 5 10.39 14.43 -5.27
CA ILE A 5 9.84 13.22 -4.67
C ILE A 5 10.92 12.58 -3.83
N GLN A 6 10.58 12.23 -2.60
CA GLN A 6 11.36 11.34 -1.74
C GLN A 6 10.58 10.03 -1.60
N SER A 7 11.24 8.91 -1.88
CA SER A 7 10.63 7.58 -1.76
C SER A 7 11.33 6.73 -0.70
N ILE A 8 10.57 5.85 -0.06
CA ILE A 8 11.06 4.84 0.87
C ILE A 8 10.41 3.50 0.47
N PHE A 9 11.21 2.46 0.45
CA PHE A 9 10.80 1.11 0.09
C PHE A 9 11.04 0.20 1.29
N THR A 10 9.98 -0.44 1.78
CA THR A 10 10.05 -1.26 3.00
C THR A 10 9.46 -2.64 2.74
N TRP A 11 10.28 -3.68 2.86
CA TRP A 11 9.82 -5.06 2.82
C TRP A 11 9.10 -5.44 4.12
N SER A 12 8.09 -6.30 4.02
CA SER A 12 7.45 -6.94 5.18
C SER A 12 8.45 -7.75 5.99
N GLN A 13 9.42 -8.37 5.32
CA GLN A 13 10.51 -9.13 5.92
C GLN A 13 11.82 -8.82 5.19
N ASN A 14 12.91 -8.63 5.92
CA ASN A 14 14.23 -8.42 5.29
C ASN A 14 14.89 -9.76 4.88
N ARG A 15 14.41 -10.86 5.45
CA ARG A 15 14.95 -12.21 5.28
C ARG A 15 13.82 -13.18 4.99
N ILE A 16 14.02 -14.09 4.06
CA ILE A 16 13.06 -15.12 3.68
C ILE A 16 13.69 -16.50 3.66
N PHE A 17 12.88 -17.54 3.85
CA PHE A 17 13.37 -18.91 3.88
C PHE A 17 13.70 -19.41 2.47
N ALA A 18 14.93 -19.87 2.27
CA ALA A 18 15.47 -20.26 0.97
C ALA A 18 14.72 -21.41 0.28
N GLY A 19 14.15 -22.34 1.06
CA GLY A 19 13.46 -23.52 0.53
C GLY A 19 11.95 -23.35 0.31
N GLY A 20 11.38 -22.18 0.64
CA GLY A 20 9.94 -21.93 0.54
C GLY A 20 9.58 -21.07 -0.67
N SER A 21 8.28 -20.97 -0.95
CA SER A 21 7.74 -19.93 -1.83
C SER A 21 6.94 -18.93 -1.00
N PRO A 22 7.62 -18.02 -0.28
CA PRO A 22 6.94 -17.08 0.59
C PRO A 22 6.22 -16.00 -0.22
N GLU A 23 5.09 -15.56 0.32
CA GLU A 23 4.48 -14.30 -0.06
C GLU A 23 5.12 -13.17 0.76
N ILE A 24 5.57 -12.13 0.07
CA ILE A 24 6.22 -10.98 0.68
C ILE A 24 5.57 -9.69 0.18
N VAL A 25 5.54 -8.68 1.03
CA VAL A 25 4.95 -7.38 0.70
C VAL A 25 6.04 -6.32 0.61
N LEU A 26 6.00 -5.50 -0.43
CA LEU A 26 6.74 -4.25 -0.51
C LEU A 26 5.79 -3.09 -0.28
N LEU A 27 6.05 -2.30 0.76
CA LEU A 27 5.43 -0.99 0.93
C LEU A 27 6.26 0.07 0.21
N VAL A 28 5.62 0.74 -0.74
CA VAL A 28 6.14 1.90 -1.45
C VAL A 28 5.58 3.17 -0.82
N GLU A 29 6.41 3.93 -0.12
CA GLU A 29 6.06 5.27 0.38
C GLU A 29 6.69 6.33 -0.52
N TRP A 30 5.94 7.37 -0.86
CA TRP A 30 6.51 8.57 -1.48
C TRP A 30 5.91 9.86 -0.93
N ARG A 31 6.76 10.89 -0.83
CA ARG A 31 6.43 12.20 -0.30
C ARG A 31 6.82 13.30 -1.27
N GLY A 32 5.93 14.27 -1.44
CA GLY A 32 6.21 15.50 -2.17
C GLY A 32 7.09 16.43 -1.34
N LEU A 33 8.23 16.84 -1.91
CA LEU A 33 9.16 17.79 -1.31
C LEU A 33 8.99 19.18 -1.92
N SER A 34 8.96 20.20 -1.06
CA SER A 34 9.14 21.60 -1.47
C SER A 34 10.29 22.24 -0.69
N PRO A 35 11.04 23.17 -1.30
CA PRO A 35 12.01 24.01 -0.57
C PRO A 35 11.38 24.71 0.65
N ALA A 36 10.08 25.02 0.58
CA ALA A 36 9.32 25.68 1.64
C ALA A 36 8.91 24.74 2.80
N ASP A 37 8.93 23.41 2.60
CA ASP A 37 8.61 22.45 3.68
C ASP A 37 9.64 22.49 4.82
N LYS A 38 10.85 23.03 4.55
CA LYS A 38 11.86 23.30 5.60
C LYS A 38 11.40 24.35 6.63
N GLN A 39 10.35 25.11 6.33
CA GLN A 39 9.79 26.16 7.20
C GLN A 39 8.45 25.78 7.86
N GLY A 40 8.01 24.51 7.76
CA GLY A 40 6.83 24.01 8.48
C GLY A 40 5.46 24.51 7.97
N LYS A 41 5.41 25.31 6.89
CA LYS A 41 4.15 25.72 6.26
C LYS A 41 3.72 24.69 5.21
N GLN A 42 2.66 23.93 5.49
CA GLN A 42 2.03 23.05 4.50
C GLN A 42 1.49 23.90 3.33
N SER A 43 2.15 23.81 2.19
CA SER A 43 1.71 24.44 0.95
C SER A 43 0.89 23.46 0.13
N ARG A 44 -0.28 23.85 -0.39
CA ARG A 44 -1.05 23.04 -1.35
C ARG A 44 -0.44 23.06 -2.77
N LYS A 45 0.83 23.42 -2.92
CA LYS A 45 1.50 23.47 -4.21
C LYS A 45 1.76 22.06 -4.74
N VAL A 46 1.39 21.80 -5.99
CA VAL A 46 1.74 20.57 -6.70
C VAL A 46 3.25 20.59 -6.99
N VAL A 47 3.96 19.57 -6.53
CA VAL A 47 5.43 19.48 -6.68
C VAL A 47 5.87 18.45 -7.73
N ALA A 48 5.00 17.49 -8.05
CA ALA A 48 5.15 16.57 -9.17
C ALA A 48 3.79 16.16 -9.76
N ARG A 49 3.75 15.96 -11.07
CA ARG A 49 2.60 15.50 -11.86
C ARG A 49 3.01 14.30 -12.72
N GLU A 50 2.03 13.53 -13.17
CA GLU A 50 2.23 12.35 -14.01
C GLU A 50 3.33 11.45 -13.43
N ILE A 51 3.19 11.14 -12.14
CA ILE A 51 4.13 10.33 -11.40
C ILE A 51 3.92 8.89 -11.83
N GLU A 52 4.99 8.27 -12.29
CA GLU A 52 5.07 6.89 -12.70
C GLU A 52 6.21 6.21 -11.95
N LEU A 53 5.97 4.97 -11.53
CA LEU A 53 6.99 4.08 -10.99
C LEU A 53 7.07 2.86 -11.89
N ARG A 54 8.20 2.70 -12.58
CA ARG A 54 8.53 1.49 -13.33
C ARG A 54 9.25 0.52 -12.43
N ILE A 55 8.83 -0.74 -12.48
CA ILE A 55 9.36 -1.82 -11.67
C ILE A 55 9.72 -2.97 -12.61
N TRP A 56 10.98 -3.42 -12.59
CA TRP A 56 11.38 -4.66 -13.27
C TRP A 56 11.54 -5.75 -12.24
N LEU A 57 10.84 -6.86 -12.46
CA LEU A 57 10.85 -8.02 -11.58
C LEU A 57 11.93 -9.00 -12.05
N GLU A 58 12.68 -9.56 -11.10
CA GLU A 58 13.55 -10.70 -11.41
C GLU A 58 12.69 -11.94 -11.76
N PRO A 59 13.20 -12.91 -12.55
CA PRO A 59 12.41 -14.03 -13.08
C PRO A 59 11.75 -14.92 -12.02
N ASN A 60 12.26 -14.92 -10.80
CA ASN A 60 11.76 -15.71 -9.67
C ASN A 60 10.71 -14.97 -8.83
N VAL A 61 10.22 -13.81 -9.29
CA VAL A 61 9.31 -12.93 -8.57
C VAL A 61 8.04 -12.73 -9.41
N GLU A 62 6.91 -13.04 -8.82
CA GLU A 62 5.59 -12.88 -9.43
C GLU A 62 4.77 -11.89 -8.62
N LEU A 63 4.10 -10.95 -9.29
CA LEU A 63 3.15 -10.05 -8.63
C LEU A 63 1.84 -10.80 -8.37
N VAL A 64 1.34 -10.74 -7.13
CA VAL A 64 0.06 -11.36 -6.74
C VAL A 64 -1.03 -10.31 -6.68
N ASN A 65 -0.73 -9.16 -6.07
CA ASN A 65 -1.74 -8.16 -5.75
C ASN A 65 -1.12 -6.78 -5.56
N VAL A 66 -1.93 -5.74 -5.77
CA VAL A 66 -1.54 -4.33 -5.64
C VAL A 66 -2.63 -3.57 -4.93
N LEU A 67 -2.25 -2.84 -3.88
CA LEU A 67 -3.15 -2.00 -3.09
C LEU A 67 -2.75 -0.53 -3.19
N GLY A 68 -3.75 0.36 -3.21
CA GLY A 68 -3.56 1.82 -3.22
C GLY A 68 -3.21 2.42 -4.58
N CYS A 69 -3.02 1.60 -5.62
CA CYS A 69 -2.81 2.07 -6.99
C CYS A 69 -3.20 1.00 -8.01
N LYS A 70 -3.18 1.38 -9.29
CA LYS A 70 -3.32 0.44 -10.41
C LYS A 70 -1.92 0.13 -10.96
N ALA A 71 -1.65 -1.15 -11.14
CA ALA A 71 -0.48 -1.64 -11.87
C ALA A 71 -0.89 -2.07 -13.27
N GLU A 72 -0.11 -1.67 -14.26
CA GLU A 72 -0.19 -2.18 -15.63
C GLU A 72 1.02 -3.09 -15.84
N GLU A 73 0.78 -4.34 -16.23
CA GLU A 73 1.84 -5.25 -16.65
C GLU A 73 2.35 -4.81 -18.02
N GLU A 74 3.66 -4.62 -18.13
CA GLU A 74 4.38 -4.32 -19.36
C GLU A 74 5.15 -5.56 -19.84
N GLU A 75 5.59 -5.53 -21.10
CA GLU A 75 6.39 -6.62 -21.66
C GLU A 75 7.68 -6.86 -20.84
N GLY A 76 8.06 -8.14 -20.70
CA GLY A 76 9.33 -8.50 -20.06
C GLY A 76 9.35 -8.49 -18.52
N ASN A 77 8.27 -8.93 -17.88
CA ASN A 77 8.14 -9.02 -16.41
C ASN A 77 8.36 -7.66 -15.73
N SER A 78 7.77 -6.61 -16.31
CA SER A 78 7.84 -5.25 -15.81
C SER A 78 6.46 -4.72 -15.47
N LEU A 79 6.40 -3.80 -14.52
CA LEU A 79 5.17 -3.20 -14.01
C LEU A 79 5.28 -1.68 -14.09
N LEU A 80 4.21 -1.03 -14.52
CA LEU A 80 4.06 0.42 -14.48
C LEU A 80 2.96 0.80 -13.48
N LEU A 81 3.33 1.53 -12.43
CA LEU A 81 2.38 2.14 -11.51
C LEU A 81 2.14 3.59 -11.91
N ARG A 82 0.89 3.93 -12.25
CA ARG A 82 0.46 5.32 -12.51
C ARG A 82 -0.06 5.95 -11.22
N LEU A 83 0.72 6.85 -10.64
CA LEU A 83 0.53 7.40 -9.29
C LEU A 83 0.00 8.84 -9.28
N GLY A 84 -0.16 9.45 -10.45
CA GLY A 84 -0.87 10.72 -10.63
C GLY A 84 -0.05 11.93 -10.22
N LYS A 85 -0.53 12.73 -9.25
CA LYS A 85 0.13 13.98 -8.80
C LYS A 85 0.30 13.99 -7.29
N ILE A 86 1.30 14.73 -6.80
CA ILE A 86 1.55 14.91 -5.37
C ILE A 86 1.76 16.39 -5.02
N HIS A 87 1.24 16.78 -3.86
CA HIS A 87 1.42 18.11 -3.29
C HIS A 87 2.58 18.12 -2.30
N SER A 88 3.09 19.32 -1.99
CA SER A 88 4.09 19.52 -0.94
C SER A 88 3.61 18.95 0.39
N GLY A 89 4.50 18.25 1.10
CA GLY A 89 4.19 17.63 2.38
C GLY A 89 3.26 16.43 2.34
N GLN A 90 2.57 16.18 1.21
CA GLN A 90 1.70 15.03 1.05
C GLN A 90 2.54 13.75 0.99
N ARG A 91 2.10 12.73 1.73
CA ARG A 91 2.65 11.38 1.72
C ARG A 91 1.60 10.43 1.13
N ARG A 92 2.04 9.49 0.32
CA ARG A 92 1.22 8.44 -0.30
C ARG A 92 1.90 7.09 -0.16
N PHE A 93 1.10 6.04 -0.24
CA PHE A 93 1.50 4.66 -0.04
C PHE A 93 0.90 3.77 -1.12
N ALA A 94 1.62 2.73 -1.49
CA ALA A 94 1.13 1.62 -2.29
C ALA A 94 1.71 0.33 -1.73
N GLY A 95 0.91 -0.74 -1.72
CA GLY A 95 1.31 -2.07 -1.30
C GLY A 95 1.43 -2.97 -2.50
N LEU A 96 2.55 -3.68 -2.63
CA LEU A 96 2.78 -4.67 -3.69
C LEU A 96 3.03 -6.02 -3.03
N GLU A 97 2.19 -7.01 -3.32
CA GLU A 97 2.32 -8.37 -2.81
C GLU A 97 2.95 -9.24 -3.89
N PHE A 98 4.03 -9.92 -3.52
CA PHE A 98 4.80 -10.75 -4.43
C PHE A 98 4.85 -12.18 -3.90
N LYS A 99 4.78 -13.13 -4.83
CA LYS A 99 5.15 -14.51 -4.59
C LYS A 99 6.56 -14.72 -5.12
N ILE A 100 7.43 -15.25 -4.27
CA ILE A 100 8.83 -15.44 -4.61
C ILE A 100 9.13 -16.94 -4.69
N SER A 101 9.85 -17.36 -5.71
CA SER A 101 10.31 -18.74 -5.87
C SER A 101 11.55 -19.03 -5.02
N PRO A 102 11.75 -20.29 -4.58
CA PRO A 102 12.93 -20.70 -3.83
C PRO A 102 14.23 -20.34 -4.56
N MET A 103 15.22 -19.83 -3.81
CA MET A 103 16.56 -19.48 -4.32
C MET A 103 17.63 -19.92 -3.33
N PRO A 104 18.88 -20.13 -3.77
CA PRO A 104 20.00 -20.41 -2.88
C PRO A 104 20.14 -19.37 -1.78
N ALA A 105 20.57 -19.77 -0.59
CA ALA A 105 20.83 -18.81 0.49
C ALA A 105 21.86 -17.75 0.08
N GLY A 106 21.60 -16.50 0.45
CA GLY A 106 22.38 -15.35 0.03
C GLY A 106 21.52 -14.13 -0.25
N ARG A 107 22.16 -13.00 -0.56
CA ARG A 107 21.48 -11.76 -0.91
C ARG A 107 21.28 -11.71 -2.42
N HIS A 108 20.02 -11.69 -2.85
CA HIS A 108 19.65 -11.64 -4.26
C HIS A 108 18.94 -10.33 -4.57
N ASN A 109 19.14 -9.83 -5.78
CA ASN A 109 18.29 -8.77 -6.31
C ASN A 109 16.90 -9.35 -6.54
N VAL A 110 15.87 -8.51 -6.38
CA VAL A 110 14.47 -8.92 -6.49
C VAL A 110 13.74 -7.99 -7.44
N LEU A 111 14.00 -6.67 -7.28
CA LEU A 111 13.33 -5.62 -8.04
C LEU A 111 14.30 -4.52 -8.42
N TRP A 112 14.02 -3.90 -9.55
CA TRP A 112 14.63 -2.65 -9.98
C TRP A 112 13.54 -1.61 -10.14
N LEU A 113 13.75 -0.40 -9.64
CA LEU A 113 12.72 0.64 -9.61
C LEU A 113 13.23 1.94 -10.19
N GLN A 114 12.44 2.58 -11.04
CA GLN A 114 12.74 3.89 -11.59
C GLN A 114 11.51 4.80 -11.50
N TRP A 115 11.71 5.97 -10.91
CA TRP A 115 10.67 7.00 -10.87
C TRP A 115 10.77 7.90 -12.10
N GLN A 116 9.62 8.22 -12.67
CA GLN A 116 9.45 9.20 -13.72
C GLN A 116 8.34 10.18 -13.33
N TYR A 117 8.55 11.49 -13.49
CA TYR A 117 7.52 12.49 -13.21
C TYR A 117 7.79 13.81 -13.91
N LYS A 118 6.76 14.63 -14.10
CA LYS A 118 6.90 16.03 -14.54
C LYS A 118 6.97 16.97 -13.35
N GLN A 119 7.96 17.86 -13.33
CA GLN A 119 8.10 18.87 -12.28
C GLN A 119 7.55 20.23 -12.74
N PRO A 120 6.50 20.76 -12.09
CA PRO A 120 6.03 22.12 -12.37
C PRO A 120 7.07 23.18 -11.97
N PRO A 121 7.15 24.33 -12.68
CA PRO A 121 6.30 24.73 -13.81
C PRO A 121 6.84 24.30 -15.18
N ILE A 122 8.05 23.75 -15.25
CA ILE A 122 8.81 23.58 -16.50
C ILE A 122 8.34 22.35 -17.31
N GLU A 123 7.42 21.53 -16.78
CA GLU A 123 6.83 20.31 -17.39
C GLU A 123 7.83 19.29 -17.98
N ARG A 124 9.14 19.51 -17.79
CA ARG A 124 10.18 18.57 -18.19
C ARG A 124 10.05 17.28 -17.40
N ILE A 125 10.08 16.17 -18.13
CA ILE A 125 10.13 14.82 -17.56
C ILE A 125 11.45 14.68 -16.81
N ARG A 126 11.35 14.27 -15.56
CA ARG A 126 12.46 13.90 -14.70
C ARG A 126 12.41 12.43 -14.41
N GLU A 127 13.53 11.78 -14.64
CA GLU A 127 13.78 10.41 -14.23
C GLU A 127 14.74 10.41 -13.06
N LEU A 128 14.41 9.65 -12.02
CA LEU A 128 15.33 9.41 -10.91
C LEU A 128 16.25 8.23 -11.25
N PRO A 129 17.43 8.15 -10.60
CA PRO A 129 18.31 6.98 -10.75
C PRO A 129 17.57 5.68 -10.39
N VAL A 130 17.90 4.62 -11.11
CA VAL A 130 17.37 3.28 -10.84
C VAL A 130 17.82 2.81 -9.46
N GLN A 131 16.88 2.33 -8.66
CA GLN A 131 17.11 1.75 -7.35
C GLN A 131 16.97 0.23 -7.41
N LYS A 132 17.88 -0.48 -6.72
CA LYS A 132 17.85 -1.94 -6.63
C LYS A 132 17.35 -2.34 -5.26
N LEU A 133 16.34 -3.21 -5.20
CA LEU A 133 15.88 -3.82 -3.97
C LEU A 133 16.29 -5.28 -3.91
N ASN A 134 16.80 -5.66 -2.74
CA ASN A 134 17.38 -6.97 -2.49
C ASN A 134 16.66 -7.63 -1.32
N LEU A 135 16.61 -8.96 -1.34
CA LEU A 135 16.17 -9.78 -0.21
C LEU A 135 17.26 -10.78 0.16
N GLU A 136 17.34 -11.11 1.44
CA GLU A 136 18.26 -12.10 1.96
C GLU A 136 17.55 -13.45 2.12
N TYR A 137 18.01 -14.47 1.41
CA TYR A 137 17.51 -15.84 1.51
C TYR A 137 18.35 -16.58 2.55
N THR A 138 17.70 -17.28 3.47
CA THR A 138 18.36 -17.97 4.57
C THR A 138 17.75 -19.34 4.85
N HIS A 139 18.55 -20.26 5.40
CA HIS A 139 18.09 -21.54 5.92
C HIS A 139 17.71 -21.48 7.40
N HIS A 140 17.86 -20.32 8.06
CA HIS A 140 17.42 -20.16 9.44
C HIS A 140 15.90 -20.18 9.52
N THR A 141 15.33 -21.18 10.20
CA THR A 141 13.87 -21.34 10.37
C THR A 141 13.25 -20.28 11.26
N SER A 142 14.05 -19.45 11.94
CA SER A 142 13.55 -18.30 12.69
C SER A 142 12.72 -17.36 11.83
N VAL A 143 13.06 -17.21 10.54
CA VAL A 143 12.33 -16.32 9.61
C VAL A 143 10.89 -16.77 9.35
N LEU A 144 10.57 -18.05 9.60
CA LEU A 144 9.20 -18.56 9.51
C LEU A 144 8.33 -18.08 10.69
N ARG A 145 8.96 -17.63 11.78
CA ARG A 145 8.30 -17.07 12.97
C ARG A 145 8.42 -15.55 13.05
N ASP A 146 9.25 -14.95 12.21
CA ASP A 146 9.47 -13.50 12.21
C ASP A 146 8.17 -12.80 11.82
N SER A 147 7.66 -11.97 12.73
CA SER A 147 6.49 -11.15 12.47
C SER A 147 6.79 -10.15 11.36
N CYS A 148 5.79 -9.90 10.51
CA CYS A 148 5.82 -8.84 9.51
C CYS A 148 6.23 -7.49 10.15
N ASN A 149 6.94 -6.67 9.39
CA ASN A 149 7.25 -5.30 9.76
C ASN A 149 5.95 -4.55 10.10
N SER A 150 5.83 -4.07 11.34
CA SER A 150 4.61 -3.43 11.84
C SER A 150 4.21 -2.19 11.04
N HIS A 151 5.18 -1.48 10.45
CA HIS A 151 4.92 -0.35 9.56
C HIS A 151 4.25 -0.80 8.26
N VAL A 152 4.71 -1.90 7.67
CA VAL A 152 4.12 -2.49 6.46
C VAL A 152 2.72 -3.00 6.77
N GLU A 153 2.56 -3.78 7.83
CA GLU A 153 1.26 -4.34 8.23
C GLU A 153 0.21 -3.26 8.49
N LYS A 154 0.59 -2.16 9.18
CA LYS A 154 -0.27 -0.99 9.37
C LYS A 154 -0.75 -0.41 8.05
N HIS A 155 0.18 -0.08 7.15
CA HIS A 155 -0.18 0.62 5.92
C HIS A 155 -0.92 -0.29 4.93
N MET A 156 -0.64 -1.59 4.92
CA MET A 156 -1.43 -2.56 4.17
C MET A 156 -2.88 -2.60 4.65
N ALA A 157 -3.11 -2.70 5.96
CA ALA A 157 -4.46 -2.72 6.51
C ALA A 157 -5.24 -1.42 6.22
N LEU A 158 -4.56 -0.27 6.22
CA LEU A 158 -5.17 1.00 5.81
C LEU A 158 -5.52 1.02 4.33
N LEU A 159 -4.63 0.54 3.45
CA LEU A 159 -4.87 0.49 2.00
C LEU A 159 -6.00 -0.50 1.64
N GLU A 160 -6.11 -1.62 2.36
CA GLU A 160 -7.20 -2.60 2.19
C GLU A 160 -8.58 -1.99 2.44
N THR A 161 -8.68 -0.99 3.32
CA THR A 161 -9.93 -0.38 3.76
C THR A 161 -10.73 0.20 2.59
N GLU A 162 -10.07 0.87 1.65
CA GLU A 162 -10.75 1.47 0.49
C GLU A 162 -11.38 0.40 -0.43
N GLU A 163 -10.62 -0.66 -0.73
CA GLU A 163 -11.09 -1.76 -1.56
C GLU A 163 -12.16 -2.60 -0.86
N LEU A 164 -12.10 -2.70 0.46
CA LEU A 164 -13.12 -3.36 1.26
C LEU A 164 -14.44 -2.60 1.24
N LEU A 165 -14.40 -1.27 1.38
CA LEU A 165 -15.62 -0.45 1.31
C LEU A 165 -16.27 -0.52 -0.08
N LYS A 166 -15.49 -0.49 -1.17
CA LYS A 166 -16.01 -0.69 -2.53
C LYS A 166 -16.70 -2.05 -2.67
N ARG A 167 -16.06 -3.11 -2.18
CA ARG A 167 -16.64 -4.47 -2.18
C ARG A 167 -17.92 -4.54 -1.34
N ALA A 168 -17.94 -3.92 -0.17
CA ALA A 168 -19.11 -3.90 0.70
C ALA A 168 -20.31 -3.22 0.02
N VAL A 169 -20.09 -2.06 -0.62
CA VAL A 169 -21.14 -1.36 -1.38
C VAL A 169 -21.69 -2.26 -2.50
N ALA A 170 -20.81 -2.95 -3.24
CA ALA A 170 -21.24 -3.88 -4.29
C ALA A 170 -22.04 -5.08 -3.74
N MET A 171 -21.60 -5.68 -2.62
CA MET A 171 -22.32 -6.79 -1.97
C MET A 171 -23.69 -6.36 -1.47
N ARG A 172 -23.80 -5.17 -0.86
CA ARG A 172 -25.09 -4.61 -0.44
C ARG A 172 -26.03 -4.36 -1.61
N ALA A 173 -25.52 -3.81 -2.72
CA ALA A 173 -26.29 -3.63 -3.95
C ALA A 173 -26.80 -4.97 -4.52
N ALA A 174 -26.07 -6.06 -4.29
CA ALA A 174 -26.48 -7.43 -4.64
C ALA A 174 -27.41 -8.09 -3.60
N GLY A 175 -27.90 -7.35 -2.59
CA GLY A 175 -28.78 -7.86 -1.54
C GLY A 175 -28.06 -8.58 -0.39
N GLN A 176 -26.73 -8.65 -0.40
CA GLN A 176 -25.93 -9.34 0.61
C GLN A 176 -25.57 -8.40 1.78
N GLN A 177 -26.60 -7.89 2.47
CA GLN A 177 -26.43 -6.90 3.55
C GLN A 177 -25.62 -7.44 4.73
N MET A 178 -26.00 -8.60 5.27
CA MET A 178 -25.32 -9.21 6.42
C MET A 178 -23.86 -9.60 6.14
N PRO A 179 -23.53 -10.27 5.00
CA PRO A 179 -22.13 -10.53 4.65
C PRO A 179 -21.28 -9.27 4.50
N ALA A 180 -21.83 -8.20 3.91
CA ALA A 180 -21.12 -6.92 3.77
C ALA A 180 -20.87 -6.27 5.15
N TYR A 181 -21.86 -6.34 6.05
CA TYR A 181 -21.72 -5.86 7.42
C TYR A 181 -20.61 -6.61 8.18
N GLU A 182 -20.65 -7.95 8.18
CA GLU A 182 -19.64 -8.77 8.85
C GLU A 182 -18.24 -8.53 8.30
N MET A 183 -18.10 -8.35 6.99
CA MET A 183 -16.82 -8.05 6.35
C MET A 183 -16.22 -6.74 6.88
N ILE A 184 -17.02 -5.68 6.98
CA ILE A 184 -16.57 -4.39 7.53
C ILE A 184 -16.24 -4.52 9.03
N CYS A 185 -17.07 -5.22 9.81
CA CYS A 185 -16.82 -5.43 11.25
C CYS A 185 -15.51 -6.20 11.49
N ARG A 186 -15.27 -7.31 10.78
CA ARG A 186 -14.03 -8.08 10.91
C ARG A 186 -12.79 -7.26 10.55
N HIS A 187 -12.89 -6.37 9.57
CA HIS A 187 -11.80 -5.46 9.24
C HIS A 187 -11.59 -4.38 10.29
N ALA A 188 -12.66 -3.83 10.84
CA ALA A 188 -12.59 -2.90 11.97
C ALA A 188 -11.93 -3.56 13.20
N ASP A 189 -12.30 -4.82 13.52
CA ASP A 189 -11.68 -5.61 14.58
C ASP A 189 -10.17 -5.80 14.33
N LYS A 190 -9.77 -6.14 13.08
CA LYS A 190 -8.36 -6.24 12.67
C LYS A 190 -7.61 -4.93 12.93
N LEU A 191 -8.16 -3.79 12.52
CA LEU A 191 -7.56 -2.47 12.75
C LEU A 191 -7.45 -2.14 14.25
N LEU A 192 -8.47 -2.50 15.05
CA LEU A 192 -8.46 -2.29 16.50
C LEU A 192 -7.38 -3.12 17.21
N LEU A 193 -7.21 -4.38 16.81
CA LEU A 193 -6.14 -5.25 17.32
C LEU A 193 -4.76 -4.70 16.96
N LEU A 194 -4.57 -4.23 15.73
CA LEU A 194 -3.33 -3.59 15.29
C LEU A 194 -3.06 -2.30 16.07
N ALA A 195 -4.08 -1.47 16.28
CA ALA A 195 -3.99 -0.24 17.08
C ALA A 195 -3.55 -0.55 18.52
N THR A 196 -4.13 -1.59 19.13
CA THR A 196 -3.78 -2.01 20.50
C THR A 196 -2.33 -2.49 20.59
N ARG A 197 -1.87 -3.27 19.60
CA ARG A 197 -0.50 -3.81 19.58
C ARG A 197 0.57 -2.73 19.34
N THR A 198 0.25 -1.69 18.59
CA THR A 198 1.21 -0.66 18.14
C THR A 198 1.07 0.68 18.84
N GLY A 199 -0.02 0.89 19.60
CA GLY A 199 -0.35 2.18 20.22
C GLY A 199 -0.78 3.25 19.20
N ASP A 200 -1.17 2.87 17.99
CA ASP A 200 -1.41 3.81 16.90
C ASP A 200 -2.84 4.35 16.87
N LEU A 201 -2.99 5.63 17.23
CA LEU A 201 -4.27 6.32 17.26
C LEU A 201 -4.93 6.47 15.88
N LEU A 202 -4.18 6.43 14.77
CA LEU A 202 -4.77 6.51 13.44
C LEU A 202 -5.55 5.24 13.13
N MET A 203 -5.01 4.07 13.48
CA MET A 203 -5.72 2.80 13.27
C MET A 203 -6.97 2.69 14.13
N LEU A 204 -6.91 3.20 15.38
CA LEU A 204 -8.08 3.27 16.26
C LEU A 204 -9.20 4.12 15.64
N LYS A 205 -8.86 5.32 15.16
CA LYS A 205 -9.84 6.23 14.53
C LYS A 205 -10.44 5.64 13.25
N GLU A 206 -9.65 4.93 12.46
CA GLU A 206 -10.13 4.26 11.26
C GLU A 206 -11.11 3.13 11.61
N ALA A 207 -10.78 2.30 12.60
CA ALA A 207 -11.69 1.25 13.10
C ALA A 207 -13.03 1.81 13.59
N GLU A 208 -12.99 2.87 14.43
CA GLU A 208 -14.20 3.56 14.91
C GLU A 208 -15.04 4.13 13.75
N SER A 209 -14.38 4.63 12.70
CA SER A 209 -15.07 5.16 11.52
C SER A 209 -15.78 4.06 10.73
N LEU A 210 -15.19 2.86 10.64
CA LEU A 210 -15.82 1.71 10.00
C LEU A 210 -17.03 1.18 10.77
N TYR A 211 -16.96 1.11 12.11
CA TYR A 211 -18.15 0.74 12.90
C TYR A 211 -19.29 1.74 12.70
N LYS A 212 -18.99 3.04 12.76
CA LYS A 212 -19.99 4.11 12.49
C LYS A 212 -20.58 4.01 11.09
N TYR A 213 -19.75 3.72 10.08
CA TYR A 213 -20.21 3.51 8.71
C TYR A 213 -21.20 2.33 8.62
N ASN A 214 -20.92 1.25 9.34
CA ASN A 214 -21.81 0.09 9.40
C ASN A 214 -23.14 0.38 10.11
N GLU A 215 -23.12 1.16 11.20
CA GLU A 215 -24.34 1.53 11.96
C GLU A 215 -25.27 2.45 11.15
N LEU A 216 -24.70 3.46 10.49
CA LEU A 216 -25.47 4.45 9.70
C LEU A 216 -26.18 3.82 8.50
N GLU A 217 -25.60 2.76 7.93
CA GLU A 217 -26.10 2.09 6.72
C GLU A 217 -27.07 0.94 7.02
N LEU A 218 -27.18 0.49 8.27
CA LEU A 218 -28.27 -0.41 8.72
C LEU A 218 -29.55 0.38 9.04
N SER A 219 -29.41 1.63 9.52
CA SER A 219 -30.53 2.50 9.87
C SER A 219 -31.53 2.89 8.74
N PRO A 220 -31.24 2.83 7.42
CA PRO A 220 -32.20 3.27 6.41
C PRO A 220 -33.37 2.30 6.19
N HIS A 221 -33.27 1.04 6.59
CA HIS A 221 -34.29 0.02 6.28
C HIS A 221 -35.26 -0.32 7.42
N ASP A 222 -34.96 0.03 8.67
CA ASP A 222 -35.87 -0.23 9.80
C ASP A 222 -37.03 0.78 9.91
N LYS A 223 -37.01 1.87 9.15
CA LYS A 223 -38.11 2.85 9.13
C LYS A 223 -39.20 2.57 8.08
N ALA A 224 -38.98 1.62 7.16
CA ALA A 224 -39.95 1.28 6.12
C ALA A 224 -40.84 0.07 6.47
N ALA A 225 -40.56 -0.65 7.57
CA ALA A 225 -41.31 -1.84 7.99
C ALA A 225 -42.20 -1.61 9.23
N GLY A 226 -42.30 -0.37 9.73
CA GLY A 226 -43.04 -0.01 10.94
C GLY A 226 -44.37 0.71 10.73
N GLU A 227 -44.78 0.96 9.48
CA GLU A 227 -46.07 1.57 9.15
C GLU A 227 -46.76 0.78 8.03
N MET A 228 -47.26 -0.42 8.35
CA MET A 228 -48.40 -1.04 7.67
C MET A 228 -49.18 -1.88 8.68
#